data_AF-A0A7V8D9I2-F1
#
_entry.id   AF-A0A7V8D9I2-F1
#
_cell.length_a   1.000
_cell.length_b   1.000
_cell.length_c   1.000
_cell.angle_alpha   90.00
_cell.angle_beta   90.00
_cell.angle_gamma   90.00
#
_symmetry.space_group_name_H-M   'P 1'
#
loop_
_entity.id
_entity.type
_entity.pdbx_description
1 polymer ?
#
loop_
_entity_poly.entity_id
_entity_poly.type
_entity_poly.pdbx_seq_one_letter_code
_entity_poly.pdbx_strand_id
1 'polypeptide(L)'
;MDKELINSSDIIGMFCRLNMNSKHNLPIRPSEMGILIYTQKQTNSVTPLMISQFFGITKPSVSTIIKSLIKQKYLEKKISATDKRSYQLAITDKGQKLVDSTFNEYFKTIEVLNEKMGHDNFTQFIKLLNTANNILEANKDKKEEK
;
A
#
# COMPACT_ATOMS: atom_id res chain seq x y z
N MET A 1 21.64 27.25 0.73
CA MET A 1 20.62 26.18 0.91
C MET A 1 20.20 26.22 2.36
N ASP A 2 18.91 26.35 2.62
CA ASP A 2 18.39 26.59 3.97
C ASP A 2 18.68 25.40 4.90
N LYS A 3 19.33 25.62 6.05
CA LYS A 3 19.75 24.53 6.95
C LYS A 3 18.54 23.74 7.45
N GLU A 4 17.40 24.41 7.60
CA GLU A 4 16.14 23.80 8.00
C GLU A 4 15.61 22.81 6.96
N LEU A 5 15.72 23.14 5.66
CA LEU A 5 15.30 22.27 4.57
C LEU A 5 16.15 20.99 4.47
N ILE A 6 17.47 21.12 4.69
CA ILE A 6 18.39 19.97 4.68
C ILE A 6 18.03 19.02 5.82
N ASN A 7 17.91 19.54 7.03
CA ASN A 7 17.55 18.75 8.20
C ASN A 7 16.18 18.06 8.02
N SER A 8 15.20 18.78 7.46
CA SER A 8 13.88 18.21 7.16
C SER A 8 13.97 17.05 6.17
N SER A 9 14.78 17.19 5.12
CA SER A 9 15.04 16.12 4.15
C SER A 9 15.68 14.89 4.80
N ASP A 10 16.63 15.08 5.71
CA ASP A 10 17.29 13.98 6.42
C ASP A 10 16.32 13.23 7.35
N ILE A 11 15.45 13.95 8.06
CA ILE A 11 14.41 13.37 8.93
C ILE A 11 13.43 12.54 8.09
N ILE A 12 12.90 13.10 7.00
CA ILE A 12 11.97 12.39 6.11
C ILE A 12 12.64 11.15 5.52
N GLY A 13 13.86 11.29 5.01
CA GLY A 13 14.63 10.19 4.44
C GLY A 13 14.88 9.07 5.46
N MET A 14 15.22 9.43 6.70
CA MET A 14 15.41 8.46 7.78
C MET A 14 14.11 7.73 8.13
N PHE A 15 13.01 8.47 8.31
CA PHE A 15 11.69 7.89 8.58
C PHE A 15 11.29 6.89 7.48
N CYS A 16 11.40 7.28 6.21
CA CYS A 16 11.08 6.40 5.09
C CYS A 16 11.90 5.11 5.12
N ARG A 17 13.21 5.19 5.36
CA ARG A 17 14.07 3.99 5.44
C ARG A 17 13.69 3.09 6.62
N LEU A 18 13.50 3.64 7.81
CA LEU A 18 13.15 2.86 9.01
C LEU A 18 11.76 2.21 8.86
N ASN A 19 10.80 2.94 8.31
CA ASN A 19 9.46 2.42 8.06
C ASN A 19 9.48 1.33 6.99
N MET A 20 10.20 1.51 5.87
CA MET A 20 10.30 0.51 4.80
C MET A 20 11.08 -0.75 5.22
N ASN A 21 12.09 -0.60 6.08
CA ASN A 21 12.92 -1.70 6.56
C ASN A 21 12.40 -2.33 7.85
N SER A 22 11.22 -1.92 8.32
CA SER A 22 10.55 -2.58 9.43
C SER A 22 10.42 -4.07 9.12
N LYS A 23 11.01 -4.90 9.98
CA LYS A 23 10.99 -6.35 9.78
C LYS A 23 9.57 -6.83 10.01
N HIS A 24 8.89 -7.18 8.93
CA HIS A 24 7.65 -7.92 8.99
C HIS A 24 7.98 -9.39 8.75
N ASN A 25 7.66 -10.26 9.69
CA ASN A 25 7.79 -11.70 9.49
C ASN A 25 6.63 -12.23 8.61
N LEU A 26 6.62 -11.81 7.34
CA LEU A 26 5.58 -12.15 6.39
C LEU A 26 6.07 -13.25 5.44
N PRO A 27 5.21 -14.21 5.06
CA PRO A 27 5.56 -15.24 4.08
C PRO A 27 5.56 -14.71 2.64
N ILE A 28 5.19 -13.43 2.43
CA ILE A 28 5.20 -12.72 1.13
C ILE A 28 5.75 -11.31 1.32
N ARG A 29 6.05 -10.61 0.22
CA ARG A 29 6.58 -9.24 0.29
C ARG A 29 5.53 -8.27 0.86
N PRO A 30 5.93 -7.21 1.59
CA PRO A 30 4.99 -6.19 2.09
C PRO A 30 4.10 -5.56 1.01
N SER A 31 4.62 -5.38 -0.21
CA SER A 31 3.85 -4.89 -1.36
C SER A 31 2.80 -5.89 -1.87
N GLU A 32 3.11 -7.19 -1.83
CA GLU A 32 2.14 -8.26 -2.12
C GLU A 32 1.05 -8.30 -1.04
N MET A 33 1.45 -8.19 0.24
CA MET A 33 0.53 -8.16 1.37
C MET A 33 -0.42 -6.96 1.31
N GLY A 34 0.10 -5.77 0.97
CA GLY A 34 -0.71 -4.57 0.79
C GLY A 34 -1.82 -4.78 -0.23
N ILE A 35 -1.52 -5.39 -1.38
CA ILE A 35 -2.53 -5.68 -2.42
C ILE A 35 -3.57 -6.71 -1.92
N LEU A 36 -3.16 -7.73 -1.16
CA LEU A 36 -4.11 -8.69 -0.58
C LEU A 36 -5.07 -8.03 0.41
N ILE A 37 -4.54 -7.24 1.35
CA ILE A 37 -5.34 -6.48 2.32
C ILE A 37 -6.28 -5.51 1.60
N TYR A 38 -5.78 -4.79 0.59
CA TYR A 38 -6.61 -3.91 -0.23
C TYR A 38 -7.74 -4.69 -0.90
N THR A 39 -7.44 -5.85 -1.49
CA THR A 39 -8.43 -6.67 -2.19
C THR A 39 -9.49 -7.23 -1.23
N GLN A 40 -9.10 -7.65 -0.03
CA GLN A 40 -10.03 -8.10 1.02
C GLN A 40 -10.97 -6.98 1.51
N LYS A 41 -10.46 -5.75 1.64
CA LYS A 41 -11.24 -4.61 2.15
C LYS A 41 -12.32 -4.12 1.20
N GLN A 42 -12.24 -4.47 -0.08
CA GLN A 42 -13.20 -4.02 -1.08
C GLN A 42 -14.42 -4.95 -1.11
N THR A 43 -15.61 -4.37 -0.97
CA THR A 43 -16.88 -5.09 -1.14
C THR A 43 -17.20 -5.37 -2.61
N ASN A 44 -16.60 -4.58 -3.51
CA ASN A 44 -16.81 -4.62 -4.94
C ASN A 44 -15.62 -5.25 -5.67
N SER A 45 -15.81 -5.57 -6.95
CA SER A 45 -14.75 -6.13 -7.79
C SER A 45 -13.51 -5.25 -7.86
N VAL A 46 -12.33 -5.83 -7.61
CA VAL A 46 -11.05 -5.13 -7.70
C VAL A 46 -10.42 -5.34 -9.07
N THR A 47 -9.94 -4.26 -9.68
CA THR A 47 -9.21 -4.33 -10.96
C THR A 47 -7.74 -3.95 -10.78
N PRO A 48 -6.84 -4.40 -11.68
CA PRO A 48 -5.45 -3.96 -11.66
C PRO A 48 -5.29 -2.44 -11.78
N LEU A 49 -6.23 -1.76 -12.45
CA LEU A 49 -6.22 -0.30 -12.57
C LEU A 49 -6.47 0.37 -11.21
N MET A 50 -7.46 -0.11 -10.46
CA MET A 50 -7.76 0.40 -9.11
C MET A 50 -6.56 0.23 -8.17
N ILE A 51 -5.88 -0.92 -8.25
CA ILE A 51 -4.66 -1.17 -7.47
C ILE A 51 -3.55 -0.18 -7.88
N SER A 52 -3.34 0.02 -9.18
CA SER A 52 -2.33 0.95 -9.70
C SER A 52 -2.57 2.38 -9.20
N GLN A 53 -3.81 2.84 -9.24
CA GLN A 53 -4.21 4.16 -8.76
C GLN A 53 -4.06 4.28 -7.24
N PHE A 54 -4.56 3.31 -6.48
CA PHE A 54 -4.52 3.34 -5.02
C PHE A 54 -3.10 3.31 -4.45
N PHE A 55 -2.21 2.48 -5.01
CA PHE A 55 -0.83 2.35 -4.53
C PHE A 55 0.15 3.32 -5.23
N GLY A 56 -0.30 4.09 -6.22
CA GLY A 56 0.56 5.00 -6.98
C GLY A 56 1.72 4.30 -7.71
N ILE A 57 1.55 3.03 -8.08
CA ILE A 57 2.57 2.22 -8.77
C ILE A 57 2.14 1.88 -10.20
N THR A 58 3.12 1.64 -11.06
CA THR A 58 2.88 1.44 -12.50
C THR A 58 2.13 0.14 -12.81
N LYS A 59 1.32 0.13 -13.88
CA LYS A 59 0.57 -1.05 -14.34
C LYS A 59 1.44 -2.31 -14.53
N PRO A 60 2.69 -2.24 -15.07
CA PRO A 60 3.58 -3.39 -15.15
C PRO A 60 3.99 -3.93 -13.78
N SER A 61 4.24 -3.05 -12.80
CA SER A 61 4.59 -3.43 -11.43
C SER A 61 3.42 -4.17 -10.78
N VAL A 62 2.22 -3.58 -10.86
CA VAL A 62 0.97 -4.20 -10.38
C VAL A 62 0.75 -5.57 -11.02
N SER A 63 0.91 -5.67 -12.34
CA SER A 63 0.74 -6.94 -13.07
C SER A 63 1.71 -8.02 -12.60
N THR A 64 2.95 -7.64 -12.28
CA THR A 64 3.97 -8.57 -11.76
C THR A 64 3.59 -9.08 -10.39
N ILE A 65 3.15 -8.20 -9.50
CA ILE A 65 2.72 -8.56 -8.14
C ILE A 65 1.47 -9.46 -8.19
N ILE A 66 0.47 -9.10 -9.00
CA ILE A 66 -0.74 -9.93 -9.20
C ILE A 66 -0.39 -11.32 -9.73
N LYS A 67 0.50 -11.43 -10.73
CA LYS A 67 0.92 -12.74 -11.26
C LYS A 67 1.54 -13.60 -10.18
N SER A 68 2.36 -13.02 -9.30
CA SER A 68 2.95 -13.72 -8.16
C SER A 68 1.86 -14.21 -7.20
N LEU A 69 0.94 -13.34 -6.80
CA LEU A 69 -0.16 -13.68 -5.89
C LEU A 69 -1.09 -14.76 -6.44
N ILE A 70 -1.35 -14.76 -7.75
CA ILE A 70 -2.13 -15.82 -8.42
C ILE A 70 -1.35 -17.14 -8.45
N LYS A 71 -0.06 -17.10 -8.79
CA LYS A 71 0.79 -18.31 -8.78
C LYS A 71 0.83 -18.96 -7.39
N GLN A 72 0.82 -18.14 -6.34
CA GLN A 72 0.79 -18.59 -4.96
C GLN A 72 -0.62 -18.98 -4.46
N LYS A 73 -1.64 -18.87 -5.32
CA LYS A 73 -3.06 -19.16 -5.03
C LYS A 73 -3.65 -18.28 -3.93
N TYR A 74 -3.21 -17.02 -3.81
CA TYR A 74 -3.81 -16.05 -2.88
C TYR A 74 -4.89 -15.19 -3.56
N LEU A 75 -4.69 -14.89 -4.84
CA LEU A 75 -5.68 -14.22 -5.71
C LEU A 75 -6.13 -15.14 -6.83
N GLU A 76 -7.32 -14.89 -7.34
CA GLU A 76 -7.85 -15.49 -8.55
C GLU A 76 -8.40 -14.43 -9.50
N LYS A 77 -8.42 -14.75 -10.81
CA LYS A 77 -9.05 -13.90 -11.82
C LYS A 77 -10.50 -14.32 -11.99
N LYS A 78 -11.41 -13.37 -11.82
CA LYS A 78 -12.80 -13.50 -12.27
C LYS A 78 -12.94 -12.82 -13.62
N ILE A 79 -13.32 -13.61 -14.63
CA ILE A 79 -13.54 -13.11 -15.99
C ILE A 79 -14.80 -12.24 -15.94
N SER A 80 -14.66 -10.98 -16.34
CA SER A 80 -15.83 -10.12 -16.56
C SER A 80 -16.60 -10.63 -17.78
N ALA A 81 -17.90 -10.88 -17.63
CA ALA A 81 -18.76 -11.29 -18.73
C ALA A 81 -18.90 -10.18 -19.81
N THR A 82 -18.58 -8.93 -19.45
CA THR A 82 -18.85 -7.73 -20.24
C THR A 82 -17.62 -7.11 -20.90
N ASP A 83 -16.41 -7.31 -20.36
CA ASP A 83 -15.18 -6.78 -20.97
C ASP A 83 -14.00 -7.75 -20.82
N LYS A 84 -13.60 -8.37 -21.94
CA LYS A 84 -12.46 -9.31 -21.99
C LYS A 84 -11.10 -8.62 -21.79
N ARG A 85 -11.04 -7.28 -21.83
CA ARG A 85 -9.82 -6.48 -21.63
C ARG A 85 -9.56 -6.12 -20.17
N SER A 86 -10.56 -6.27 -19.30
CA SER A 86 -10.48 -6.00 -17.86
C SER A 86 -10.91 -7.23 -17.07
N TYR A 87 -10.00 -7.81 -16.28
CA TYR A 87 -10.33 -8.90 -15.37
C TYR A 87 -10.46 -8.38 -13.95
N GLN A 88 -11.34 -9.01 -13.19
CA GLN A 88 -11.53 -8.73 -11.79
C GLN A 88 -10.65 -9.68 -10.97
N LEU A 89 -10.23 -9.20 -9.80
CA LEU A 89 -9.49 -9.96 -8.81
C LEU A 89 -10.43 -10.30 -7.67
N ALA A 90 -10.37 -11.55 -7.22
CA ALA A 90 -10.96 -11.98 -5.97
C ALA A 90 -9.88 -12.58 -5.09
N ILE A 91 -10.00 -12.32 -3.78
CA ILE A 91 -9.21 -13.04 -2.79
C ILE A 91 -9.76 -14.46 -2.65
N THR A 92 -8.86 -15.42 -2.54
CA THR A 92 -9.21 -16.83 -2.27
C THR A 92 -9.25 -17.09 -0.77
N ASP A 93 -9.82 -18.22 -0.33
CA ASP A 93 -9.79 -18.64 1.09
C ASP A 93 -8.36 -18.72 1.64
N LYS A 94 -7.40 -19.14 0.80
CA LYS A 94 -5.98 -19.19 1.17
C LYS A 94 -5.42 -17.79 1.39
N GLY A 95 -5.78 -16.84 0.51
CA GLY A 95 -5.40 -15.43 0.65
C GLY A 95 -6.00 -14.82 1.90
N GLN A 96 -7.28 -15.11 2.17
CA GLN A 96 -8.00 -14.64 3.34
C GLN A 96 -7.32 -15.09 4.64
N LYS A 97 -7.08 -16.41 4.78
CA LYS A 97 -6.35 -16.98 5.92
C LYS A 97 -4.96 -16.37 6.10
N LEU A 98 -4.26 -16.09 5.01
CA LEU A 98 -2.97 -15.45 5.09
C LEU A 98 -3.08 -14.05 5.70
N VAL A 99 -3.99 -13.20 5.21
CA VAL A 99 -4.16 -11.86 5.76
C VAL A 99 -4.55 -11.93 7.24
N ASP A 100 -5.50 -12.78 7.61
CA ASP A 100 -5.95 -12.91 8.99
C ASP A 100 -4.81 -13.36 9.92
N SER A 101 -3.97 -14.29 9.48
CA SER A 101 -2.84 -14.79 10.27
C SER A 101 -1.65 -13.81 10.40
N THR A 102 -1.60 -12.79 9.55
CA THR A 102 -0.46 -11.85 9.47
C THR A 102 -0.84 -10.40 9.70
N PHE A 103 -2.12 -10.13 9.97
CA PHE A 103 -2.67 -8.80 10.17
C PHE A 103 -1.86 -8.01 11.21
N ASN A 104 -1.67 -8.58 12.40
CA ASN A 104 -0.93 -7.93 13.49
C ASN A 104 0.53 -7.66 13.09
N GLU A 105 1.18 -8.59 12.40
CA GLU A 105 2.59 -8.42 12.00
C GLU A 105 2.75 -7.35 10.90
N TYR A 106 1.74 -7.18 10.04
CA TYR A 106 1.71 -6.12 9.03
C TYR A 106 1.50 -4.74 9.66
N PHE A 107 0.61 -4.62 10.65
CA PHE A 107 0.27 -3.34 11.29
C PHE A 107 1.14 -3.00 12.51
N LYS A 108 2.00 -3.92 12.96
CA LYS A 108 2.86 -3.79 14.14
C LYS A 108 3.61 -2.46 14.24
N THR A 109 4.20 -1.98 13.16
CA THR A 109 4.93 -0.69 13.17
C THR A 109 3.98 0.47 13.47
N ILE A 110 2.78 0.46 12.90
CA ILE A 110 1.76 1.49 13.13
C ILE A 110 1.20 1.40 14.54
N GLU A 111 0.98 0.19 15.06
CA GLU A 111 0.57 -0.02 16.45
C GLU A 111 1.61 0.53 17.43
N VAL A 112 2.89 0.21 17.24
CA VAL A 112 3.99 0.74 18.07
C VAL A 112 4.06 2.26 18.02
N LEU A 113 3.88 2.87 16.83
CA LEU A 113 3.85 4.33 16.70
C LEU A 113 2.66 4.92 17.46
N ASN A 114 1.45 4.36 17.29
CA ASN A 114 0.26 4.82 17.99
C ASN A 114 0.40 4.73 19.52
N GLU A 115 0.91 3.59 20.02
CA GLU A 115 1.12 3.38 21.46
C GLU A 115 2.20 4.30 22.04
N LYS A 116 3.35 4.46 21.36
CA LYS A 116 4.49 5.22 21.88
C LYS A 116 4.35 6.72 21.72
N MET A 117 3.62 7.19 20.70
CA MET A 117 3.36 8.62 20.51
C MET A 117 2.20 9.10 21.40
N GLY A 118 1.26 8.20 21.72
CA GLY A 118 -0.01 8.56 22.35
C GLY A 118 -1.03 9.06 21.31
N HIS A 119 -2.31 9.02 21.69
CA HIS A 119 -3.43 9.25 20.78
C HIS A 119 -3.38 10.59 20.04
N ASP A 120 -3.13 11.69 20.75
CA ASP A 120 -3.17 13.03 20.18
C ASP A 120 -2.04 13.26 19.17
N ASN A 121 -0.80 12.91 19.56
CA ASN A 121 0.37 13.04 18.69
C ASN A 121 0.27 12.14 17.47
N PHE A 122 -0.19 10.89 17.63
CA PHE A 122 -0.37 9.97 16.51
C PHE A 122 -1.46 10.49 15.55
N THR A 123 -2.58 10.99 16.07
CA THR A 123 -3.65 11.58 15.25
C THR A 123 -3.13 12.80 14.48
N GLN A 124 -2.35 13.67 15.12
CA GLN A 124 -1.72 14.81 14.46
C GLN A 124 -0.71 14.36 13.39
N PHE A 125 0.09 13.33 13.67
CA PHE A 125 1.05 12.76 12.74
C PHE A 125 0.37 12.25 11.46
N ILE A 126 -0.69 11.44 11.60
CA ILE A 126 -1.46 10.94 10.46
C ILE A 126 -2.10 12.07 9.67
N LYS A 127 -2.63 13.10 10.34
CA LYS A 127 -3.20 14.28 9.69
C LYS A 127 -2.15 15.00 8.83
N LEU A 128 -0.96 15.26 9.39
CA LEU A 128 0.12 15.94 8.68
C LEU A 128 0.66 15.10 7.50
N LEU A 129 0.81 13.79 7.67
CA LEU A 129 1.18 12.88 6.59
C LEU A 129 0.16 12.90 5.45
N ASN A 130 -1.13 12.90 5.78
CA ASN A 130 -2.18 12.96 4.76
C ASN A 130 -2.17 14.30 4.01
N THR A 131 -1.96 15.41 4.72
CA THR A 131 -1.74 16.73 4.10
C THR A 131 -0.54 16.72 3.15
N ALA A 132 0.58 16.14 3.57
CA ALA A 132 1.78 16.02 2.74
C ALA A 132 1.51 15.17 1.48
N ASN A 133 0.82 14.04 1.61
CA ASN A 133 0.44 13.18 0.47
C ASN A 133 -0.39 13.96 -0.56
N ASN A 134 -1.41 14.69 -0.13
CA ASN A 134 -2.26 15.49 -1.03
C ASN A 134 -1.46 16.55 -1.80
N ILE A 135 -0.51 17.22 -1.13
CA ILE A 135 0.38 18.21 -1.76
C ILE A 135 1.28 17.54 -2.81
N LEU A 136 1.83 16.36 -2.50
CA LEU A 136 2.72 15.63 -3.39
C LEU A 136 1.98 15.03 -4.59
N GLU A 137 0.75 14.56 -4.42
CA GLU A 137 -0.10 14.06 -5.51
C GLU A 137 -0.48 15.19 -6.47
N ALA A 138 -0.97 16.33 -5.96
CA ALA A 138 -1.32 17.48 -6.80
C ALA A 138 -0.12 18.04 -7.62
N ASN A 139 1.12 17.80 -7.15
CA ASN A 139 2.33 18.18 -7.87
C ASN A 139 2.78 17.16 -8.92
N LYS A 140 2.30 15.90 -8.88
CA LYS A 140 2.56 14.91 -9.93
C LYS A 140 1.74 15.21 -11.18
N ASP A 141 0.46 15.54 -11.02
CA ASP A 141 -0.45 15.82 -12.14
C ASP A 141 0.02 17.02 -12.98
N LYS A 142 0.58 18.05 -12.33
CA LYS A 142 1.16 19.23 -13.00
C LYS A 142 2.41 18.94 -13.84
N LYS A 143 3.08 17.81 -13.63
CA LYS A 143 4.25 17.39 -14.42
C LYS A 143 3.88 16.57 -15.64
N GLU A 144 2.68 16.00 -15.70
CA GLU A 144 2.19 15.22 -16.85
C GLU A 144 1.52 16.11 -17.93
N GLU A 145 1.21 17.37 -17.61
CA GLU A 145 0.63 18.37 -18.52
C GLU A 145 1.68 19.24 -19.26
N LYS A 146 2.98 18.96 -19.11
CA LYS A 146 4.09 19.62 -19.83
C LYS A 146 4.86 18.63 -20.69
#